data_AF-O29734-F1
#
_entry.id   AF-O29734-F1
#
_cell.length_a   1.000
_cell.length_b   1.000
_cell.length_c   1.000
_cell.angle_alpha   90.00
_cell.angle_beta   90.00
_cell.angle_gamma   90.00
#
_symmetry.space_group_name_H-M   'P 1'
#
loop_
_entity.id
_entity.type
_entity.pdbx_description
1 polymer ?
#
loop_
_entity_poly.entity_id
_entity_poly.type
_entity_poly.pdbx_seq_one_letter_code
_entity_poly.pdbx_strand_id
1 'polypeptide(L)'
;MGISSPALWTEFFERYYREEINKLAYKLKSGGDGRSLYVNFVRDLSIFQEGKLGEELIEKPDEVLVHAERGLANATNIYGVSLEGCKPDSTHSQQQGRF
;
A
#
# COMPACT_ATOMS: atom_id res chain seq x y z
N MET A 1 6.69 -2.22 21.51
CA MET A 1 7.04 -2.93 20.26
C MET A 1 6.11 -2.39 19.20
N GLY A 2 6.63 -2.04 18.02
CA GLY A 2 5.79 -1.64 16.89
C GLY A 2 4.91 -2.80 16.43
N ILE A 3 3.76 -2.49 15.85
CA ILE A 3 2.86 -3.49 15.25
C ILE A 3 3.14 -3.68 13.75
N SER A 4 3.84 -2.72 13.14
CA SER A 4 4.17 -2.74 11.71
C SER A 4 4.94 -4.01 11.37
N SER A 5 4.40 -4.76 10.41
CA SER A 5 5.02 -5.96 9.88
C SER A 5 4.56 -6.18 8.45
N PRO A 6 5.37 -6.84 7.59
CA PRO A 6 4.96 -7.14 6.23
C PRO A 6 3.60 -7.84 6.15
N ALA A 7 3.31 -8.77 7.07
CA ALA A 7 2.04 -9.49 7.10
C ALA A 7 0.85 -8.55 7.37
N LEU A 8 0.99 -7.62 8.32
CA LEU A 8 -0.06 -6.65 8.64
C LEU A 8 -0.30 -5.68 7.47
N TRP A 9 0.76 -5.28 6.77
CA TRP A 9 0.64 -4.48 5.55
C TRP A 9 0.00 -5.25 4.39
N THR A 10 0.30 -6.54 4.23
CA THR A 10 -0.40 -7.40 3.26
C THR A 10 -1.90 -7.41 3.53
N GLU A 11 -2.31 -7.64 4.78
CA GLU A 11 -3.72 -7.61 5.18
C GLU A 11 -4.37 -6.26 4.86
N PHE A 12 -3.68 -5.16 5.19
CA PHE A 12 -4.15 -3.81 4.89
C PHE A 12 -4.40 -3.61 3.39
N PHE A 13 -3.44 -3.96 2.54
CA PHE A 13 -3.62 -3.79 1.10
C PHE A 13 -4.70 -4.69 0.53
N GLU A 14 -4.77 -5.95 0.96
CA GLU A 14 -5.81 -6.89 0.49
C GLU A 14 -7.22 -6.50 0.96
N ARG A 15 -7.34 -5.79 2.10
CA ARG A 15 -8.61 -5.33 2.64
C ARG A 15 -9.09 -4.02 2.01
N TYR A 16 -8.19 -3.04 1.85
CA TYR A 16 -8.57 -1.67 1.45
C TYR A 16 -8.21 -1.32 0.01
N TYR A 17 -7.22 -2.00 -0.59
CA TYR A 17 -6.65 -1.66 -1.90
C TYR A 17 -6.71 -2.82 -2.89
N ARG A 18 -7.61 -3.78 -2.68
CA ARG A 18 -7.72 -4.97 -3.54
C ARG A 18 -7.98 -4.62 -5.00
N GLU A 19 -8.83 -3.63 -5.25
CA GLU A 19 -9.12 -3.18 -6.62
C GLU A 19 -7.88 -2.54 -7.26
N GLU A 20 -7.16 -1.70 -6.52
CA GLU A 20 -5.96 -0.99 -6.95
C GLU A 20 -4.81 -1.96 -7.21
N ILE A 21 -4.65 -2.97 -6.33
CA ILE A 21 -3.75 -4.10 -6.53
C ILE A 21 -4.06 -4.83 -7.83
N ASN A 22 -5.33 -5.14 -8.10
CA ASN A 22 -5.70 -5.82 -9.33
C ASN A 22 -5.47 -4.93 -10.57
N LYS A 23 -5.74 -3.62 -10.48
CA LYS A 23 -5.42 -2.65 -11.54
C LYS A 23 -3.91 -2.60 -11.80
N LEU A 24 -3.09 -2.59 -10.75
CA LEU A 24 -1.64 -2.59 -10.85
C LEU A 24 -1.12 -3.90 -11.47
N ALA A 25 -1.58 -5.04 -10.97
CA ALA A 25 -1.25 -6.36 -11.51
C ALA A 25 -1.63 -6.51 -12.99
N TYR A 26 -2.81 -5.99 -13.39
CA TYR A 26 -3.21 -5.95 -14.79
C TYR A 26 -2.26 -5.12 -15.66
N LYS A 27 -1.85 -3.95 -15.18
CA LYS A 27 -0.86 -3.10 -15.88
C LYS A 27 0.46 -3.81 -16.07
N LEU A 28 1.00 -4.43 -15.01
CA LEU A 28 2.25 -5.20 -15.08
C LEU A 28 2.13 -6.36 -16.07
N LYS A 29 1.03 -7.12 -16.01
CA LYS A 29 0.74 -8.21 -16.95
C LYS A 29 0.68 -7.73 -18.41
N SER A 30 0.19 -6.51 -18.63
CA SER A 30 0.04 -5.91 -19.97
C SER A 30 1.32 -5.23 -20.47
N GLY A 31 2.44 -5.31 -19.74
CA GLY A 31 3.71 -4.68 -20.11
C GLY A 31 3.82 -3.20 -19.71
N GLY A 32 2.94 -2.71 -18.82
CA GLY A 32 3.01 -1.37 -18.27
C GLY A 32 4.20 -1.19 -17.31
N ASP A 33 4.69 0.05 -17.22
CA ASP A 33 5.82 0.46 -16.38
C ASP A 33 5.41 0.98 -14.98
N GLY A 34 4.11 1.22 -14.77
CA GLY A 34 3.55 1.68 -13.50
C GLY A 34 3.79 0.67 -12.38
N ARG A 35 4.61 1.07 -11.40
CA ARG A 35 4.98 0.28 -10.19
C ARG A 35 4.59 0.98 -8.89
N SER A 36 3.63 1.89 -8.93
CA SER A 36 3.13 2.59 -7.73
C SER A 36 1.69 2.21 -7.42
N LEU A 37 1.42 1.93 -6.14
CA LEU A 37 0.09 1.76 -5.59
C LEU A 37 -0.27 3.03 -4.81
N TYR A 38 -1.34 3.71 -5.19
CA TYR A 38 -1.76 4.91 -4.46
C TYR A 38 -2.43 4.53 -3.14
N VAL A 39 -1.98 5.14 -2.04
CA VAL A 39 -2.49 4.85 -0.69
C VAL A 39 -2.89 6.15 0.02
N ASN A 40 -4.15 6.24 0.45
CA ASN A 40 -4.64 7.29 1.33
C ASN A 40 -4.40 6.88 2.79
N PHE A 41 -3.18 7.14 3.27
CA PHE A 41 -2.79 6.81 4.63
C PHE A 41 -3.69 7.47 5.69
N VAL A 42 -4.09 8.72 5.50
CA VAL A 42 -4.87 9.47 6.52
C VAL A 42 -6.22 8.80 6.78
N ARG A 43 -6.93 8.41 5.72
CA ARG A 43 -8.27 7.83 5.87
C ARG A 43 -8.20 6.36 6.28
N ASP A 44 -7.35 5.58 5.64
CA ASP A 44 -7.45 4.12 5.77
C ASP A 44 -6.60 3.59 6.93
N LEU A 45 -5.45 4.20 7.24
CA LEU A 45 -4.66 3.82 8.42
C LEU A 45 -5.30 4.28 9.72
N SER A 46 -6.07 5.39 9.73
CA SER A 46 -6.77 5.83 10.94
C SER A 46 -7.86 4.85 11.40
N ILE A 47 -8.43 4.08 10.47
CA ILE A 47 -9.44 3.05 10.75
C ILE A 47 -8.77 1.72 11.03
N PHE A 48 -7.72 1.38 10.29
CA PHE A 48 -7.04 0.11 10.42
C PHE A 48 -6.21 0.05 11.71
N GLN A 49 -6.38 -1.02 12.49
CA GLN A 49 -5.68 -1.23 13.76
C GLN A 49 -5.80 -0.03 14.73
N GLU A 50 -6.97 0.64 14.74
CA GLU A 50 -7.25 1.79 15.60
C GLU A 50 -6.27 2.96 15.40
N GLY A 51 -5.68 3.12 14.21
CA GLY A 51 -4.74 4.21 13.93
C GLY A 51 -3.29 3.90 14.29
N LYS A 52 -3.02 2.81 15.02
CA LYS A 52 -1.66 2.47 15.51
C LYS A 52 -0.64 2.32 14.39
N LEU A 53 -1.05 1.80 13.23
CA LEU A 53 -0.15 1.67 12.08
C LEU A 53 0.17 3.04 11.45
N GLY A 54 -0.78 3.97 11.48
CA GLY A 54 -0.58 5.36 11.07
C GLY A 54 0.30 6.13 12.05
N GLU A 55 0.12 5.92 13.36
CA GLU A 55 1.01 6.47 14.39
C GLU A 55 2.44 6.00 14.20
N GLU A 56 2.64 4.69 14.01
CA GLU A 56 3.97 4.12 13.79
C GLU A 56 4.61 4.62 12.48
N LEU A 57 3.82 4.84 11.42
CA LEU A 57 4.30 5.43 10.16
C LEU A 57 4.82 6.86 10.37
N ILE A 58 4.21 7.63 11.27
CA ILE A 58 4.64 8.99 11.61
C ILE A 58 5.90 8.94 12.48
N GLU A 59 5.97 8.02 13.46
CA GLU A 59 7.12 7.89 14.35
C GLU A 59 8.36 7.30 13.66
N LYS A 60 8.16 6.37 12.73
CA LYS A 60 9.22 5.59 12.08
C LYS A 60 8.94 5.33 10.58
N PRO A 61 8.89 6.39 9.76
CA PRO A 61 8.51 6.26 8.35
C PRO A 61 9.39 5.27 7.59
N ASP A 62 10.71 5.27 7.80
CA ASP A 62 11.63 4.41 7.05
C ASP A 62 11.39 2.91 7.32
N GLU A 63 11.24 2.52 8.60
CA GLU A 63 10.97 1.13 8.99
C GLU A 63 9.61 0.67 8.48
N VAL A 64 8.60 1.52 8.64
CA VAL A 64 7.22 1.21 8.29
C VAL A 64 7.03 1.14 6.77
N LEU A 65 7.66 2.02 6.00
CA LEU A 65 7.63 1.96 4.54
C LEU A 65 8.30 0.70 3.99
N VAL A 66 9.38 0.22 4.62
CA VAL A 66 9.98 -1.08 4.26
C VAL A 66 9.01 -2.23 4.51
N HIS A 67 8.28 -2.20 5.63
CA HIS A 67 7.23 -3.20 5.89
C HIS A 67 6.08 -3.09 4.88
N ALA A 68 5.69 -1.88 4.48
CA ALA A 68 4.66 -1.64 3.48
C ALA A 68 5.08 -2.13 2.09
N GLU A 69 6.30 -1.85 1.64
CA GLU A 69 6.84 -2.36 0.36
C GLU A 69 6.85 -3.90 0.35
N ARG A 70 7.31 -4.53 1.43
CA ARG A 70 7.30 -5.99 1.57
C ARG A 70 5.88 -6.55 1.63
N GLY A 71 4.98 -5.87 2.33
CA GLY A 71 3.57 -6.26 2.43
C GLY A 71 2.86 -6.21 1.08
N LEU A 72 3.15 -5.19 0.26
CA LEU A 72 2.64 -5.05 -1.09
C LEU A 72 3.18 -6.15 -2.01
N ALA A 73 4.48 -6.46 -1.93
CA ALA A 73 5.08 -7.55 -2.70
C ALA A 73 4.44 -8.91 -2.40
N ASN A 74 4.00 -9.13 -1.16
CA ASN A 74 3.31 -10.34 -0.70
C ASN A 74 1.80 -10.35 -0.99
N ALA A 75 1.22 -9.23 -1.42
CA ALA A 75 -0.22 -9.14 -1.63
C ALA A 75 -0.67 -9.95 -2.84
N THR A 76 -1.77 -10.68 -2.68
CA THR A 76 -2.35 -11.48 -3.74
C THR A 76 -3.19 -10.64 -4.69
N ASN A 77 -3.21 -11.05 -5.96
CA ASN A 77 -4.06 -10.44 -6.99
C ASN A 77 -4.66 -11.52 -7.88
N ILE A 78 -5.77 -11.17 -8.55
CA ILE A 78 -6.53 -12.12 -9.40
C ILE A 78 -5.74 -12.60 -10.63
N TYR A 79 -4.62 -11.96 -10.95
CA TYR A 79 -3.79 -12.29 -12.11
C TYR A 79 -2.59 -13.18 -11.75
N GLY A 80 -2.33 -13.43 -10.46
CA GLY A 80 -1.17 -14.21 -10.00
C GLY A 80 0.18 -13.57 -10.31
N VAL A 81 0.22 -12.24 -10.49
CA VAL A 81 1.44 -11.49 -10.85
C VAL A 81 2.20 -11.08 -9.60
N SER A 82 3.53 -11.18 -9.59
CA SER A 82 4.33 -10.63 -8.49
C SER A 82 4.28 -9.11 -8.50
N LEU A 83 4.00 -8.50 -7.33
CA LEU A 83 4.09 -7.06 -7.12
C LEU A 83 5.45 -6.63 -6.55
N GLU A 84 6.45 -7.51 -6.59
CA GLU A 84 7.81 -7.19 -6.18
C GLU A 84 8.36 -5.96 -6.92
N GLY A 85 8.99 -5.05 -6.18
CA GLY A 85 9.48 -3.76 -6.71
C GLY A 85 8.40 -2.70 -6.88
N CYS A 86 7.12 -2.99 -6.57
CA CYS A 86 6.09 -1.97 -6.46
C CYS A 86 6.20 -1.20 -5.14
N LYS A 87 5.85 0.08 -5.16
CA LYS A 87 5.92 0.98 -4.00
C LYS A 87 4.55 1.55 -3.66
N PRO A 88 4.18 1.59 -2.37
CA PRO A 88 3.05 2.41 -1.94
C PRO A 88 3.44 3.89 -2.07
N ASP A 89 2.62 4.67 -2.78
CA ASP A 89 2.81 6.09 -3.04
C ASP A 89 1.67 6.90 -2.40
N SER A 90 2.01 7.72 -1.40
CA SER A 90 1.07 8.64 -0.73
C SER A 90 1.14 10.07 -1.24
N THR A 91 2.02 10.35 -2.21
CA THR A 91 2.42 11.71 -2.59
C THR A 91 1.35 12.44 -3.40
N HIS A 92 0.28 11.76 -3.84
CA HIS A 92 -0.76 12.34 -4.69
C HIS A 92 -2.07 12.72 -3.98
N SER A 93 -2.08 12.76 -2.64
CA SER A 93 -3.26 13.18 -1.87
C SER A 93 -3.60 14.68 -1.99
N GLN A 94 -2.77 15.49 -2.66
CA GLN A 94 -2.92 16.96 -2.73
C GLN A 94 -3.44 17.53 -4.07
N GLN A 95 -3.84 16.71 -5.07
CA GLN A 95 -4.29 17.25 -6.37
C GLN A 95 -5.76 17.00 -6.77
N GLN A 96 -6.59 16.35 -5.95
CA GLN A 96 -8.05 16.32 -6.19
C GLN A 96 -8.78 17.32 -5.29
N GLY A 97 -8.46 18.59 -5.49
CA GLY A 97 -9.08 19.76 -4.86
C GLY A 97 -9.10 20.97 -5.80
N ARG A 98 -9.26 20.75 -7.11
CA ARG A 98 -9.38 21.81 -8.10
C ARG A 98 -10.71 21.68 -8.85
N PHE A 99 -11.58 22.64 -8.54
CA PHE A 99 -12.90 22.98 -9.10
C PHE A 99 -14.10 22.19 -8.59
#